data_AF-A0A1G1C093-F1
#
_entry.id   AF-A0A1G1C093-F1
#
_cell.length_a   1.000
_cell.length_b   1.000
_cell.length_c   1.000
_cell.angle_alpha   90.00
_cell.angle_beta   90.00
_cell.angle_gamma   90.00
#
_symmetry.space_group_name_H-M   'P 1'
#
loop_
_entity.id
_entity.type
_entity.pdbx_description
1 polymer ?
#
loop_
_entity_poly.entity_id
_entity_poly.type
_entity_poly.pdbx_seq_one_letter_code
_entity_poly.pdbx_strand_id
1 'polypeptide(L)'
;MGNRRLLTSTVCGLLGALTLTGCAAIRSHTSAKAKPDPLAQPREFHALRFAPDKVPRIDGDFADWASVPESCWITTADMRHDWKKDRLKDVLRVCIGYCAETARLYFAVDVDDNYLKADQYRSPSADPYYPFIDDIFEVVVDADRSGDDFVYFKKSLTPEENRRLCGCHAQNYHIYLVTPPETEHAWLWGDQKWLLGKPYAEWAHQVEGKPGGPARIRLEFYITPFNYASPDGPEGSARAVLTPGSKIGIGWLRLDDEFPDKTGRKLGDCYFFGSKLELYKDADDCYDVTMDP
;
A
#
# COMPACT_ATOMS: atom_id res chain seq x y z
N MET A 1 -12.90 87.96 14.91
CA MET A 1 -14.26 87.84 15.48
C MET A 1 -14.95 86.68 14.77
N GLY A 2 -15.48 85.63 15.36
CA GLY A 2 -15.55 85.19 16.75
C GLY A 2 -15.51 83.65 16.75
N ASN A 3 -14.89 83.09 17.79
CA ASN A 3 -14.51 81.70 17.89
C ASN A 3 -15.56 80.91 18.70
N ARG A 4 -15.85 79.68 18.28
CA ARG A 4 -16.81 78.76 18.91
C ARG A 4 -16.36 78.34 20.32
N ARG A 5 -17.32 78.32 21.23
CA ARG A 5 -17.34 77.78 22.61
C ARG A 5 -18.84 77.51 22.92
N LEU A 6 -19.32 76.54 23.69
CA LEU A 6 -18.74 75.55 24.62
C LEU A 6 -19.91 74.70 25.21
N LEU A 7 -19.56 73.53 25.76
CA LEU A 7 -20.05 72.90 27.02
C LEU A 7 -21.49 72.32 27.05
N THR A 8 -21.82 71.24 27.80
CA THR A 8 -21.29 70.77 29.11
C THR A 8 -21.73 69.33 29.46
N SER A 9 -20.88 68.66 30.25
CA SER A 9 -21.04 67.66 31.36
C SER A 9 -22.08 66.52 31.33
N THR A 10 -21.82 65.23 31.63
CA THR A 10 -21.15 64.44 32.73
C THR A 10 -22.21 63.74 33.64
N VAL A 11 -21.95 62.45 33.96
CA VAL A 11 -22.22 61.71 35.24
C VAL A 11 -23.20 60.49 35.18
N CYS A 12 -22.59 59.29 35.22
CA CYS A 12 -22.72 58.16 36.19
C CYS A 12 -24.02 57.33 36.37
N GLY A 13 -23.84 56.01 36.56
CA GLY A 13 -24.71 55.17 37.41
C GLY A 13 -25.09 53.78 36.87
N LEU A 14 -24.74 52.70 37.60
CA LEU A 14 -24.83 51.28 37.26
C LEU A 14 -26.22 50.61 37.40
N LEU A 15 -26.29 49.40 36.79
CA LEU A 15 -26.93 48.14 37.24
C LEU A 15 -28.36 47.79 36.76
N GLY A 16 -28.43 46.77 35.90
CA GLY A 16 -29.63 45.99 35.61
C GLY A 16 -29.25 44.69 34.88
N ALA A 17 -29.24 43.57 35.60
CA ALA A 17 -28.91 42.24 35.09
C ALA A 17 -29.99 41.73 34.12
N LEU A 18 -29.59 41.22 32.96
CA LEU A 18 -30.46 40.46 32.04
C LEU A 18 -30.07 38.98 32.07
N THR A 19 -30.94 38.15 32.63
CA THR A 19 -30.90 36.70 32.51
C THR A 19 -31.49 36.29 31.15
N LEU A 20 -30.65 35.87 30.20
CA LEU A 20 -31.09 35.20 28.98
C LEU A 20 -31.24 33.70 29.25
N THR A 21 -32.49 33.24 29.38
CA THR A 21 -32.88 31.83 29.24
C THR A 21 -32.65 31.39 27.80
N GLY A 22 -31.50 30.77 27.53
CA GLY A 22 -31.21 30.07 26.28
C GLY A 22 -31.69 28.62 26.33
N CYS A 23 -32.73 28.29 25.56
CA CYS A 23 -33.07 26.91 25.24
C CYS A 23 -31.95 26.31 24.37
N ALA A 24 -31.06 25.52 24.97
CA ALA A 24 -30.12 24.69 24.22
C ALA A 24 -30.86 23.44 23.70
N ALA A 25 -31.19 23.42 22.40
CA ALA A 25 -31.60 22.21 21.73
C ALA A 25 -30.38 21.29 21.57
N ILE A 26 -30.28 20.26 22.41
CA ILE A 26 -29.30 19.18 22.27
C ILE A 26 -29.68 18.38 21.03
N ARG A 27 -28.96 18.60 19.92
CA ARG A 27 -28.99 17.69 18.78
C ARG A 27 -28.13 16.48 19.14
N SER A 28 -28.78 15.38 19.52
CA SER A 28 -28.12 14.07 19.58
C SER A 28 -27.71 13.67 18.17
N HIS A 29 -26.41 13.71 17.87
CA HIS A 29 -25.88 13.03 16.70
C HIS A 29 -25.99 11.53 16.95
N THR A 30 -27.03 10.90 16.40
CA THR A 30 -27.04 9.45 16.22
C THR A 30 -25.94 9.11 15.22
N SER A 31 -24.79 8.65 15.73
CA SER A 31 -23.81 7.91 14.94
C SER A 31 -24.55 6.76 14.27
N ALA A 32 -24.61 6.79 12.93
CA ALA A 32 -25.06 5.63 12.17
C ALA A 32 -24.12 4.47 12.54
N LYS A 33 -24.68 3.35 12.99
CA LYS A 33 -23.91 2.12 13.23
C LYS A 33 -23.13 1.80 11.95
N ALA A 34 -21.80 1.79 12.05
CA ALA A 34 -20.96 1.32 10.96
C ALA A 34 -21.44 -0.09 10.56
N LYS A 35 -21.55 -0.35 9.24
CA LYS A 35 -21.83 -1.70 8.77
C LYS A 35 -20.70 -2.62 9.28
N PRO A 36 -21.02 -3.83 9.77
CA PRO A 36 -20.00 -4.79 10.15
C PRO A 36 -19.10 -5.06 8.95
N ASP A 37 -17.81 -5.03 9.21
CA ASP A 37 -16.79 -5.33 8.23
C ASP A 37 -16.86 -6.81 7.84
N PRO A 38 -17.08 -7.16 6.56
CA PRO A 38 -17.18 -8.55 6.12
C PRO A 38 -15.90 -9.37 6.35
N LEU A 39 -14.75 -8.70 6.55
CA LEU A 39 -13.46 -9.32 6.91
C LEU A 39 -13.14 -9.21 8.41
N ALA A 40 -14.13 -8.89 9.26
CA ALA A 40 -13.95 -8.78 10.70
C ALA A 40 -13.64 -10.12 11.42
N GLN A 41 -13.72 -11.25 10.72
CA GLN A 41 -13.32 -12.53 11.29
C GLN A 41 -11.80 -12.67 11.20
N PRO A 42 -11.11 -13.00 12.31
CA PRO A 42 -9.67 -13.21 12.27
C PRO A 42 -9.36 -14.42 11.40
N ARG A 43 -8.77 -14.18 10.22
CA ARG A 43 -8.12 -15.19 9.38
C ARG A 43 -6.62 -15.11 9.63
N GLU A 44 -6.01 -16.26 9.87
CA GLU A 44 -4.55 -16.37 9.95
C GLU A 44 -3.99 -16.51 8.52
N PHE A 45 -2.91 -15.78 8.24
CA PHE A 45 -2.21 -15.82 6.97
C PHE A 45 -0.82 -16.41 7.17
N HIS A 46 -0.37 -17.18 6.18
CA HIS A 46 0.81 -18.02 6.28
C HIS A 46 1.69 -17.87 5.05
N ALA A 47 3.00 -17.98 5.25
CA ALA A 47 3.98 -18.10 4.18
C ALA A 47 4.55 -19.51 4.17
N LEU A 48 4.45 -20.18 3.02
CA LEU A 48 4.93 -21.54 2.81
C LEU A 48 6.46 -21.62 2.89
N ARG A 49 6.99 -22.56 3.68
CA ARG A 49 8.44 -22.78 3.72
C ARG A 49 8.94 -23.55 2.48
N PHE A 50 9.91 -22.97 1.77
CA PHE A 50 10.68 -23.65 0.74
C PHE A 50 12.02 -24.14 1.29
N ALA A 51 12.44 -25.33 0.85
CA ALA A 51 13.83 -25.76 1.01
C ALA A 51 14.73 -24.96 0.05
N PRO A 52 16.02 -24.74 0.36
CA PRO A 52 16.91 -23.91 -0.46
C PRO A 52 17.06 -24.39 -1.91
N ASP A 53 16.94 -25.69 -2.17
CA ASP A 53 17.01 -26.32 -3.50
C ASP A 53 15.63 -26.45 -4.18
N LYS A 54 14.58 -25.91 -3.53
CA LYS A 54 13.18 -25.94 -3.97
C LYS A 54 12.54 -24.56 -4.01
N VAL A 55 13.33 -23.50 -3.91
CA VAL A 55 12.83 -22.15 -4.10
C VAL A 55 12.38 -21.96 -5.56
N PRO A 56 11.28 -21.22 -5.80
CA PRO A 56 10.86 -20.90 -7.16
C PRO A 56 11.95 -20.17 -7.93
N ARG A 57 12.09 -20.51 -9.20
CA ARG A 57 12.86 -19.72 -10.15
C ARG A 57 12.00 -18.53 -10.57
N ILE A 58 12.59 -17.33 -10.63
CA ILE A 58 11.88 -16.13 -11.08
C ILE A 58 12.07 -15.99 -12.58
N ASP A 59 11.20 -16.62 -13.37
CA ASP A 59 11.23 -16.58 -14.84
C ASP A 59 9.85 -16.37 -15.51
N GLY A 60 8.80 -16.18 -14.71
CA GLY A 60 7.43 -15.91 -15.14
C GLY A 60 6.61 -17.19 -15.37
N ASP A 61 7.20 -18.38 -15.18
CA ASP A 61 6.52 -19.66 -15.29
C ASP A 61 6.07 -20.16 -13.91
N PHE A 62 4.75 -20.33 -13.75
CA PHE A 62 4.16 -20.79 -12.49
C PHE A 62 4.32 -22.30 -12.22
N ALA A 63 5.09 -23.03 -13.04
CA ALA A 63 5.34 -24.45 -12.85
C ALA A 63 5.85 -24.79 -11.43
N ASP A 64 6.71 -23.94 -10.86
CA ASP A 64 7.24 -24.13 -9.49
C ASP A 64 6.16 -23.99 -8.40
N TRP A 65 5.09 -23.25 -8.70
CA TRP A 65 3.97 -22.98 -7.80
C TRP A 65 2.82 -23.98 -7.97
N ALA A 66 2.83 -24.82 -9.01
CA ALA A 66 1.71 -25.73 -9.34
C ALA A 66 1.42 -26.80 -8.27
N SER A 67 2.40 -27.10 -7.40
CA SER A 67 2.24 -28.04 -6.29
C SER A 67 1.72 -27.42 -5.00
N VAL A 68 1.61 -26.08 -4.95
CA VAL A 68 1.14 -25.35 -3.77
C VAL A 68 -0.35 -25.63 -3.55
N PRO A 69 -0.77 -26.06 -2.34
CA PRO A 69 -2.18 -26.30 -2.03
C PRO A 69 -3.04 -25.05 -2.21
N GLU A 70 -4.27 -25.21 -2.69
CA GLU A 70 -5.24 -24.10 -2.85
C GLU A 70 -5.48 -23.31 -1.55
N SER A 71 -5.35 -23.94 -0.38
CA SER A 71 -5.48 -23.28 0.92
C SER A 71 -4.38 -22.24 1.22
N CYS A 72 -3.24 -22.29 0.52
CA CYS A 72 -2.15 -21.33 0.67
C CYS A 72 -2.37 -20.06 -0.14
N TRP A 73 -3.36 -20.05 -1.05
CA TRP A 73 -3.67 -18.88 -1.85
C TRP A 73 -4.61 -17.94 -1.10
N ILE A 74 -4.18 -16.68 -1.03
CA ILE A 74 -4.96 -15.55 -0.54
C ILE A 74 -5.69 -14.96 -1.75
N THR A 75 -7.02 -14.92 -1.68
CA THR A 75 -7.85 -14.62 -2.85
C THR A 75 -8.53 -13.26 -2.71
N THR A 76 -9.22 -12.78 -3.75
CA THR A 76 -10.05 -11.58 -3.66
C THR A 76 -11.06 -11.61 -2.51
N ALA A 77 -11.51 -12.80 -2.09
CA ALA A 77 -12.39 -12.97 -0.94
C ALA A 77 -11.73 -12.59 0.40
N ASP A 78 -10.41 -12.51 0.45
CA ASP A 78 -9.59 -12.09 1.60
C ASP A 78 -9.23 -10.61 1.57
N MET A 79 -9.71 -9.88 0.55
CA MET A 79 -9.32 -8.50 0.30
C MET A 79 -10.49 -7.55 0.43
N ARG A 80 -10.21 -6.36 0.94
CA ARG A 80 -11.15 -5.25 1.05
C ARG A 80 -11.21 -4.52 -0.27
N HIS A 81 -12.40 -4.06 -0.63
CA HIS A 81 -12.61 -3.15 -1.75
C HIS A 81 -13.84 -2.27 -1.46
N ASP A 82 -13.93 -1.09 -2.07
CA ASP A 82 -15.14 -0.26 -1.93
C ASP A 82 -16.27 -0.83 -2.80
N TRP A 83 -17.09 -1.70 -2.19
CA TRP A 83 -18.29 -2.32 -2.78
C TRP A 83 -19.28 -1.32 -3.40
N LYS A 84 -19.18 -0.02 -3.10
CA LYS A 84 -20.06 0.98 -3.72
C LYS A 84 -19.80 1.14 -5.22
N LYS A 85 -18.69 0.62 -5.72
CA LYS A 85 -18.28 0.85 -7.11
C LYS A 85 -18.59 -0.31 -8.07
N ASP A 86 -18.90 -1.53 -7.62
CA ASP A 86 -19.29 -2.72 -8.44
C ASP A 86 -18.54 -2.88 -9.78
N ARG A 87 -17.30 -2.38 -9.84
CA ARG A 87 -16.55 -2.16 -11.06
C ARG A 87 -15.42 -3.16 -11.24
N LEU A 88 -14.81 -3.57 -10.13
CA LEU A 88 -13.80 -4.62 -10.09
C LEU A 88 -14.43 -5.95 -10.53
N LYS A 89 -13.93 -6.53 -11.62
CA LYS A 89 -14.27 -7.90 -12.02
C LYS A 89 -13.04 -8.81 -12.01
N ASP A 90 -11.88 -8.25 -11.66
CA ASP A 90 -10.65 -9.02 -11.61
C ASP A 90 -10.71 -10.10 -10.54
N VAL A 91 -10.02 -11.20 -10.83
CA VAL A 91 -9.75 -12.27 -9.87
C VAL A 91 -8.26 -12.27 -9.58
N LEU A 92 -7.93 -11.87 -8.36
CA LEU A 92 -6.59 -11.88 -7.79
C LEU A 92 -6.39 -13.07 -6.85
N ARG A 93 -5.27 -13.77 -7.02
CA ARG A 93 -4.75 -14.77 -6.09
C ARG A 93 -3.28 -14.47 -5.80
N VAL A 94 -2.91 -14.52 -4.52
CA VAL A 94 -1.53 -14.32 -4.06
C VAL A 94 -1.11 -15.49 -3.20
N CYS A 95 0.05 -16.09 -3.47
CA CYS A 95 0.70 -17.03 -2.57
C CYS A 95 2.00 -16.43 -2.07
N ILE A 96 2.29 -16.63 -0.79
CA ILE A 96 3.53 -16.19 -0.15
C ILE A 96 4.30 -17.45 0.25
N GLY A 97 5.57 -17.49 -0.09
CA GLY A 97 6.50 -18.48 0.43
C GLY A 97 7.75 -17.80 0.98
N TYR A 98 8.58 -18.57 1.67
CA TYR A 98 9.82 -18.06 2.23
C TYR A 98 10.90 -19.15 2.29
N CYS A 99 12.16 -18.72 2.30
CA CYS A 99 13.29 -19.61 2.58
C CYS A 99 14.19 -18.97 3.64
N ALA A 100 14.37 -19.67 4.75
CA ALA A 100 15.11 -19.19 5.91
C ALA A 100 16.60 -18.97 5.57
N GLU A 101 17.17 -19.88 4.79
CA GLU A 101 18.58 -19.91 4.44
C GLU A 101 18.95 -18.82 3.44
N THR A 102 18.05 -18.49 2.49
CA THR A 102 18.25 -17.37 1.57
C THR A 102 17.78 -16.03 2.15
N ALA A 103 17.02 -16.06 3.26
CA ALA A 103 16.35 -14.91 3.86
C ALA A 103 15.48 -14.13 2.85
N ARG A 104 14.65 -14.84 2.09
CA ARG A 104 13.79 -14.27 1.04
C ARG A 104 12.34 -14.65 1.25
N LEU A 105 11.46 -13.69 0.95
CA LEU A 105 10.05 -13.92 0.71
C LEU A 105 9.84 -14.06 -0.80
N TYR A 106 9.07 -15.06 -1.19
CA TYR A 106 8.70 -15.35 -2.57
C TYR A 106 7.20 -15.12 -2.73
N PHE A 107 6.81 -14.52 -3.85
CA PHE A 107 5.43 -14.20 -4.13
C PHE A 107 5.06 -14.75 -5.51
N ALA A 108 3.90 -15.40 -5.59
CA ALA A 108 3.20 -15.64 -6.83
C ALA A 108 1.89 -14.86 -6.82
N VAL A 109 1.69 -14.04 -7.84
CA VAL A 109 0.54 -13.17 -8.04
C VAL A 109 -0.11 -13.54 -9.36
N ASP A 110 -1.27 -14.19 -9.30
CA ASP A 110 -2.09 -14.59 -10.45
C ASP A 110 -3.29 -13.66 -10.55
N VAL A 111 -3.44 -13.00 -11.69
CA VAL A 111 -4.48 -12.00 -11.91
C VAL A 111 -5.19 -12.31 -13.21
N ASP A 112 -6.49 -12.58 -13.13
CA ASP A 112 -7.38 -12.46 -14.28
C ASP A 112 -7.94 -11.03 -14.26
N ASP A 113 -7.46 -10.23 -15.21
CA ASP A 113 -7.74 -8.80 -15.34
C ASP A 113 -8.73 -8.57 -16.49
N ASN A 114 -9.82 -7.86 -16.24
CA ASN A 114 -10.83 -7.63 -17.27
C ASN A 114 -10.44 -6.53 -18.28
N TYR A 115 -9.52 -5.63 -17.94
CA TYR A 115 -8.92 -4.67 -18.86
C TYR A 115 -7.54 -4.25 -18.34
N LEU A 116 -6.51 -4.81 -18.97
CA LEU A 116 -5.15 -4.47 -18.62
C LEU A 116 -4.79 -3.06 -19.11
N LYS A 117 -4.57 -2.13 -18.18
CA LYS A 117 -4.09 -0.78 -18.46
C LYS A 117 -2.57 -0.71 -18.34
N ALA A 118 -1.94 -0.36 -19.46
CA ALA A 118 -0.50 -0.12 -19.59
C ALA A 118 -0.28 1.11 -20.50
N ASP A 119 -0.82 2.26 -20.11
CA ASP A 119 -0.81 3.50 -20.86
C ASP A 119 0.52 4.27 -20.73
N GLN A 120 1.27 4.10 -19.63
CA GLN A 120 2.64 4.61 -19.49
C GLN A 120 3.54 4.00 -20.58
N TYR A 121 3.24 2.76 -20.99
CA TYR A 121 3.82 2.10 -22.16
C TYR A 121 3.35 2.68 -23.52
N ARG A 122 2.15 3.26 -23.60
CA ARG A 122 1.54 3.72 -24.87
C ARG A 122 1.77 5.20 -25.21
N SER A 123 2.28 6.01 -24.27
CA SER A 123 2.40 7.46 -24.46
C SER A 123 3.80 8.00 -24.13
N PRO A 124 4.59 8.40 -25.14
CA PRO A 124 5.89 9.07 -24.94
C PRO A 124 5.80 10.42 -24.20
N SER A 125 4.58 10.94 -23.99
CA SER A 125 4.31 12.17 -23.26
C SER A 125 3.63 11.93 -21.90
N ALA A 126 3.54 10.68 -21.43
CA ALA A 126 3.10 10.40 -20.07
C ALA A 126 4.10 11.04 -19.09
N ASP A 127 3.59 11.70 -18.06
CA ASP A 127 4.43 12.24 -16.99
C ASP A 127 5.13 11.04 -16.30
N PRO A 128 6.48 10.94 -16.36
CA PRO A 128 7.20 9.83 -15.73
C PRO A 128 7.05 9.82 -14.20
N TYR A 129 6.50 10.88 -13.61
CA TYR A 129 6.22 10.99 -12.18
C TYR A 129 4.77 10.67 -11.80
N TYR A 130 3.95 10.18 -12.73
CA TYR A 130 2.61 9.67 -12.42
C TYR A 130 2.54 8.14 -12.60
N PRO A 131 3.12 7.35 -11.68
CA PRO A 131 3.15 5.88 -11.74
C PRO A 131 1.76 5.23 -11.60
N PHE A 132 0.74 6.00 -11.23
CA PHE A 132 -0.62 5.53 -10.99
C PHE A 132 -1.53 5.63 -12.21
N ILE A 133 -0.97 5.53 -13.41
CA ILE A 133 -1.77 5.48 -14.66
C ILE A 133 -1.92 4.07 -15.22
N ASP A 134 -1.14 3.11 -14.70
CA ASP A 134 -1.13 1.71 -15.12
C ASP A 134 -1.56 0.83 -13.95
N ASP A 135 -1.95 -0.40 -14.26
CA ASP A 135 -2.24 -1.38 -13.21
C ASP A 135 -0.94 -1.77 -12.50
N ILE A 136 -0.97 -1.77 -11.18
CA ILE A 136 0.18 -2.07 -10.33
C ILE A 136 -0.18 -3.04 -9.21
N PHE A 137 0.80 -3.84 -8.82
CA PHE A 137 0.76 -4.57 -7.55
C PHE A 137 1.72 -3.89 -6.57
N GLU A 138 1.16 -3.24 -5.58
CA GLU A 138 1.88 -2.54 -4.52
C GLU A 138 1.95 -3.44 -3.29
N VAL A 139 3.14 -3.84 -2.84
CA VAL A 139 3.33 -4.67 -1.63
C VAL A 139 4.11 -3.91 -0.57
N VAL A 140 3.67 -3.99 0.68
CA VAL A 140 4.34 -3.47 1.87
C VAL A 140 4.86 -4.64 2.69
N VAL A 141 6.12 -4.55 3.12
CA VAL A 141 6.73 -5.49 4.06
C VAL A 141 7.29 -4.72 5.26
N ASP A 142 6.73 -5.01 6.43
CA ASP A 142 7.17 -4.53 7.74
C ASP A 142 7.69 -5.72 8.55
N ALA A 143 8.99 -5.98 8.40
CA ALA A 143 9.60 -7.22 8.84
C ALA A 143 9.73 -7.34 10.37
N ASP A 144 9.95 -6.22 11.06
CA ASP A 144 9.97 -6.19 12.52
C ASP A 144 8.61 -5.86 13.14
N ARG A 145 7.60 -5.58 12.30
CA ARG A 145 6.24 -5.21 12.72
C ARG A 145 6.26 -3.95 13.59
N SER A 146 7.08 -2.99 13.17
CA SER A 146 7.26 -1.71 13.83
C SER A 146 6.04 -0.80 13.69
N GLY A 147 5.21 -1.01 12.67
CA GLY A 147 4.10 -0.11 12.33
C GLY A 147 4.58 1.23 11.78
N ASP A 148 5.83 1.32 11.30
CA ASP A 148 6.37 2.61 10.85
C ASP A 148 5.75 3.08 9.53
N ASP A 149 5.87 4.40 9.31
CA ASP A 149 5.36 5.02 8.11
C ASP A 149 6.25 4.69 6.88
N PHE A 150 5.66 4.11 5.83
CA PHE A 150 6.36 3.82 4.56
C PHE A 150 6.10 4.86 3.46
N VAL A 151 5.22 5.83 3.69
CA VAL A 151 5.00 7.01 2.82
C VAL A 151 5.16 8.28 3.65
N TYR A 152 6.40 8.61 3.96
CA TYR A 152 6.75 9.63 4.93
C TYR A 152 6.76 11.04 4.31
N PHE A 153 5.91 11.93 4.81
CA PHE A 153 6.03 13.37 4.59
C PHE A 153 5.81 14.13 5.91
N LYS A 154 6.86 14.26 6.72
CA LYS A 154 6.84 15.12 7.91
C LYS A 154 7.27 16.53 7.53
N LYS A 155 6.36 17.49 7.76
CA LYS A 155 6.58 18.92 7.54
C LYS A 155 7.75 19.50 8.35
N SER A 156 8.15 18.82 9.43
CA SER A 156 9.28 19.20 10.27
C SER A 156 10.64 18.81 9.68
N LEU A 157 10.67 17.98 8.63
CA LEU A 157 11.89 17.55 7.96
C LEU A 157 11.99 18.21 6.58
N THR A 158 13.23 18.37 6.11
CA THR A 158 13.51 18.74 4.72
C THR A 158 13.07 17.63 3.76
N PRO A 159 12.84 17.93 2.47
CA PRO A 159 12.51 16.89 1.48
C PRO A 159 13.55 15.78 1.38
N GLU A 160 14.84 16.11 1.55
CA GLU A 160 15.93 15.14 1.52
C GLU A 160 15.88 14.19 2.72
N GLU A 161 15.71 14.74 3.94
CA GLU A 161 15.55 13.92 5.14
C GLU A 161 14.30 13.02 5.05
N ASN A 162 13.19 13.53 4.52
CA ASN A 162 12.01 12.71 4.28
C ASN A 162 12.31 11.54 3.33
N ARG A 163 12.98 11.78 2.19
CA ARG A 163 13.34 10.70 1.24
C ARG A 163 14.28 9.66 1.86
N ARG A 164 15.24 10.09 2.68
CA ARG A 164 16.20 9.18 3.30
C ARG A 164 15.62 8.30 4.41
N LEU A 165 14.55 8.76 5.07
CA LEU A 165 13.92 8.03 6.18
C LEU A 165 12.69 7.22 5.75
N CYS A 166 12.02 7.65 4.67
CA CYS A 166 10.89 6.93 4.11
C CYS A 166 11.30 5.51 3.70
N GLY A 167 10.46 4.52 3.99
CA GLY A 167 10.70 3.15 3.54
C GLY A 167 11.77 2.36 4.33
N CYS A 168 12.39 2.96 5.34
CA CYS A 168 13.47 2.31 6.08
C CYS A 168 12.99 1.10 6.89
N HIS A 169 11.90 1.23 7.64
CA HIS A 169 11.42 0.16 8.54
C HIS A 169 10.30 -0.69 7.91
N ALA A 170 9.47 -0.08 7.07
CA ALA A 170 8.50 -0.78 6.24
C ALA A 170 8.76 -0.46 4.76
N GLN A 171 9.08 -1.47 3.95
CA GLN A 171 9.43 -1.28 2.54
C GLN A 171 8.18 -1.42 1.67
N ASN A 172 7.89 -0.42 0.83
CA ASN A 172 6.70 -0.40 -0.03
C ASN A 172 7.08 -0.40 -1.52
N TYR A 173 6.93 -1.57 -2.15
CA TYR A 173 7.31 -1.85 -3.53
C TYR A 173 6.09 -1.72 -4.45
N HIS A 174 6.18 -0.83 -5.42
CA HIS A 174 5.19 -0.64 -6.48
C HIS A 174 5.66 -1.38 -7.71
N ILE A 175 5.07 -2.53 -7.99
CA ILE A 175 5.51 -3.46 -9.02
C ILE A 175 4.61 -3.28 -10.25
N TYR A 176 5.24 -2.99 -11.38
CA TYR A 176 4.56 -2.85 -12.65
C TYR A 176 4.26 -4.23 -13.23
N LEU A 177 2.99 -4.48 -13.51
CA LEU A 177 2.52 -5.79 -13.99
C LEU A 177 2.84 -6.04 -15.46
N VAL A 178 3.14 -4.96 -16.17
CA VAL A 178 3.58 -4.95 -17.56
C VAL A 178 4.78 -4.02 -17.63
N THR A 179 5.96 -4.58 -17.83
CA THR A 179 7.18 -3.79 -18.03
C THR A 179 7.97 -4.34 -19.20
N PRO A 180 8.43 -3.50 -20.15
CA PRO A 180 9.42 -3.95 -21.12
C PRO A 180 10.63 -4.57 -20.41
N PRO A 181 11.27 -5.60 -20.98
CA PRO A 181 12.39 -6.30 -20.34
C PRO A 181 13.57 -5.40 -19.91
N GLU A 182 13.67 -4.20 -20.50
CA GLU A 182 14.77 -3.25 -20.31
C GLU A 182 14.45 -2.12 -19.30
N THR A 183 13.31 -2.19 -18.60
CA THR A 183 12.81 -1.12 -17.71
C THR A 183 12.80 -1.52 -16.24
N GLU A 184 12.76 -0.54 -15.32
CA GLU A 184 12.62 -0.80 -13.90
C GLU A 184 11.28 -1.50 -13.62
N HIS A 185 11.33 -2.72 -13.06
CA HIS A 185 10.15 -3.55 -12.77
C HIS A 185 9.34 -3.08 -11.56
N ALA A 186 9.96 -2.29 -10.70
CA ALA A 186 9.32 -1.75 -9.51
C ALA A 186 9.95 -0.44 -9.07
N TRP A 187 9.21 0.33 -8.29
CA TRP A 187 9.68 1.54 -7.62
C TRP A 187 9.38 1.45 -6.10
N LEU A 188 10.19 2.13 -5.29
CA LEU A 188 10.05 2.21 -3.84
C LEU A 188 9.85 3.65 -3.39
N TRP A 189 9.09 3.86 -2.31
CA TRP A 189 9.23 5.09 -1.55
C TRP A 189 10.59 5.13 -0.85
N GLY A 190 11.25 6.29 -0.90
CA GLY A 190 12.56 6.51 -0.28
C GLY A 190 13.77 6.22 -1.16
N ASP A 191 14.96 6.40 -0.59
CA ASP A 191 16.25 6.34 -1.29
C ASP A 191 16.87 4.93 -1.34
N GLN A 192 16.23 3.90 -0.75
CA GLN A 192 16.72 2.52 -0.67
C GLN A 192 16.61 1.76 -2.02
N LYS A 193 16.91 2.40 -3.15
CA LYS A 193 16.74 1.86 -4.50
C LYS A 193 17.54 0.58 -4.75
N TRP A 194 18.61 0.35 -3.98
CA TRP A 194 19.40 -0.87 -4.04
C TRP A 194 18.60 -2.14 -3.72
N LEU A 195 17.44 -2.02 -3.05
CA LEU A 195 16.52 -3.14 -2.79
C LEU A 195 15.86 -3.71 -4.06
N LEU A 196 15.80 -2.95 -5.16
CA LEU A 196 15.06 -3.32 -6.37
C LEU A 196 15.79 -4.34 -7.26
N GLY A 197 17.06 -4.61 -6.98
CA GLY A 197 17.92 -5.47 -7.80
C GLY A 197 18.52 -6.64 -7.03
N LYS A 198 19.20 -7.52 -7.77
CA LYS A 198 19.93 -8.65 -7.18
C LYS A 198 21.04 -8.17 -6.23
N PRO A 199 21.25 -8.85 -5.09
CA PRO A 199 20.62 -10.12 -4.68
C PRO A 199 19.31 -9.96 -3.88
N TYR A 200 18.79 -8.75 -3.72
CA TYR A 200 17.71 -8.42 -2.78
C TYR A 200 16.32 -8.62 -3.36
N ALA A 201 16.14 -8.34 -4.65
CA ALA A 201 14.92 -8.63 -5.37
C ALA A 201 15.18 -9.18 -6.77
N GLU A 202 14.19 -9.86 -7.31
CA GLU A 202 14.09 -10.28 -8.71
C GLU A 202 12.61 -10.42 -9.05
N TRP A 203 12.25 -10.13 -10.30
CA TRP A 203 10.86 -10.04 -10.77
C TRP A 203 10.78 -10.69 -12.14
N ALA A 204 9.70 -11.42 -12.40
CA ALA A 204 9.37 -11.91 -13.73
C ALA A 204 7.87 -12.00 -13.89
N HIS A 205 7.39 -11.75 -15.10
CA HIS A 205 5.97 -11.83 -15.40
C HIS A 205 5.71 -12.49 -16.75
N GLN A 206 4.58 -13.16 -16.84
CA GLN A 206 3.98 -13.65 -18.08
C GLN A 206 2.60 -13.01 -18.23
N VAL A 207 2.32 -12.48 -19.43
CA VAL A 207 1.02 -11.88 -19.76
C VAL A 207 0.40 -12.64 -20.93
N GLU A 208 -0.76 -13.23 -20.70
CA GLU A 208 -1.61 -13.84 -21.71
C GLU A 208 -2.76 -12.89 -22.04
N GLY A 209 -2.60 -12.10 -23.10
CA GLY A 209 -3.54 -11.04 -23.47
C GLY A 209 -2.81 -9.86 -24.08
N LYS A 210 -3.44 -8.68 -24.09
CA LYS A 210 -2.78 -7.44 -24.52
C LYS A 210 -3.36 -6.24 -23.79
N PRO A 211 -2.57 -5.17 -23.57
CA PRO A 211 -3.07 -3.92 -23.04
C PRO A 211 -4.30 -3.39 -23.80
N GLY A 212 -5.26 -2.84 -23.07
CA GLY A 212 -6.53 -2.34 -23.60
C GLY A 212 -7.61 -3.42 -23.76
N GLY A 213 -7.48 -4.56 -23.10
CA GLY A 213 -8.48 -5.63 -23.07
C GLY A 213 -8.18 -6.65 -21.97
N PRO A 214 -9.01 -7.71 -21.84
CA PRO A 214 -8.79 -8.73 -20.83
C PRO A 214 -7.44 -9.41 -20.98
N ALA A 215 -6.78 -9.69 -19.86
CA ALA A 215 -5.51 -10.38 -19.81
C ALA A 215 -5.40 -11.23 -18.55
N ARG A 216 -4.61 -12.29 -18.62
CA ARG A 216 -4.13 -13.00 -17.44
C ARG A 216 -2.67 -12.66 -17.20
N ILE A 217 -2.34 -12.30 -15.96
CA ILE A 217 -1.01 -11.87 -15.54
C ILE A 217 -0.53 -12.83 -14.46
N ARG A 218 0.61 -13.46 -14.71
CA ARG A 218 1.33 -14.27 -13.75
C ARG A 218 2.61 -13.53 -13.41
N LEU A 219 2.65 -12.93 -12.23
CA LEU A 219 3.82 -12.25 -11.69
C LEU A 219 4.42 -13.11 -10.58
N GLU A 220 5.71 -13.37 -10.65
CA GLU A 220 6.46 -13.91 -9.53
C GLU A 220 7.69 -13.07 -9.22
N PHE A 221 8.01 -12.99 -7.94
CA PHE A 221 9.16 -12.24 -7.48
C PHE A 221 9.65 -12.76 -6.14
N TYR A 222 10.87 -12.41 -5.80
CA TYR A 222 11.31 -12.45 -4.41
C TYR A 222 11.74 -11.08 -3.95
N ILE A 223 11.62 -10.85 -2.65
CA ILE A 223 12.22 -9.72 -1.94
C ILE A 223 12.90 -10.21 -0.66
N THR A 224 13.96 -9.52 -0.27
CA THR A 224 14.66 -9.73 0.99
C THR A 224 14.09 -8.76 2.02
N PRO A 225 13.43 -9.23 3.09
CA PRO A 225 12.87 -8.35 4.11
C PRO A 225 13.96 -7.76 5.01
N PHE A 226 13.80 -6.49 5.38
CA PHE A 226 14.69 -5.79 6.31
C PHE A 226 13.87 -5.18 7.46
N ASN A 227 14.36 -5.35 8.69
CA ASN A 227 13.87 -4.59 9.85
C ASN A 227 14.31 -3.11 9.75
N TYR A 228 15.42 -2.86 9.05
CA TYR A 228 15.87 -1.53 8.67
C TYR A 228 16.65 -1.60 7.36
N ALA A 229 16.18 -0.92 6.32
CA ALA A 229 16.87 -0.73 5.06
C ALA A 229 17.50 0.67 5.03
N SER A 230 18.83 0.75 5.15
CA SER A 230 19.53 2.03 5.11
C SER A 230 19.46 2.65 3.71
N PRO A 231 19.25 3.97 3.60
CA PRO A 231 19.35 4.67 2.31
C PRO A 231 20.75 4.56 1.68
N ASP A 232 21.78 4.29 2.49
CA ASP A 232 23.17 4.26 2.02
C ASP A 232 23.63 2.90 1.50
N GLY A 233 22.84 1.84 1.72
CA GLY A 233 23.16 0.50 1.22
C GLY A 233 22.99 -0.63 2.25
N PRO A 234 23.23 -1.87 1.81
CA PRO A 234 23.01 -3.06 2.62
C PRO A 234 23.92 -3.16 3.84
N GLU A 235 25.12 -2.56 3.83
CA GLU A 235 26.09 -2.62 4.93
C GLU A 235 25.60 -1.91 6.20
N GLY A 236 24.76 -0.89 6.04
CA GLY A 236 24.12 -0.17 7.14
C GLY A 236 22.73 -0.71 7.50
N SER A 237 22.32 -1.82 6.89
CA SER A 237 20.95 -2.34 6.99
C SER A 237 20.86 -3.53 7.95
N ALA A 238 19.68 -3.71 8.56
CA ALA A 238 19.36 -4.83 9.42
C ALA A 238 18.39 -5.77 8.69
N ARG A 239 18.93 -6.83 8.06
CA ARG A 239 18.12 -7.85 7.37
C ARG A 239 17.30 -8.64 8.40
N ALA A 240 16.05 -8.93 8.07
CA ALA A 240 15.19 -9.76 8.90
C ALA A 240 15.67 -11.21 8.92
N VAL A 241 15.39 -11.92 10.02
CA VAL A 241 15.67 -13.36 10.15
C VAL A 241 14.33 -14.10 10.06
N LEU A 242 14.18 -14.91 9.01
CA LEU A 242 12.97 -15.68 8.78
C LEU A 242 13.07 -17.03 9.51
N THR A 243 12.32 -17.19 10.59
CA THR A 243 12.28 -18.44 11.35
C THR A 243 10.88 -19.03 11.38
N PRO A 244 10.72 -20.37 11.34
CA PRO A 244 9.45 -21.03 11.64
C PRO A 244 8.71 -20.41 12.83
N GLY A 245 7.45 -20.06 12.64
CA GLY A 245 6.56 -19.46 13.65
C GLY A 245 6.75 -17.95 13.89
N SER A 246 7.77 -17.32 13.31
CA SER A 246 7.87 -15.85 13.31
C SER A 246 6.80 -15.21 12.44
N LYS A 247 6.50 -13.94 12.69
CA LYS A 247 5.49 -13.17 11.96
C LYS A 247 6.11 -11.92 11.34
N ILE A 248 5.66 -11.58 10.14
CA ILE A 248 6.01 -10.35 9.42
C ILE A 248 4.70 -9.64 9.05
N GLY A 249 4.71 -8.30 9.09
CA GLY A 249 3.62 -7.49 8.57
C GLY A 249 3.69 -7.48 7.04
N ILE A 250 2.64 -7.97 6.38
CA ILE A 250 2.51 -7.88 4.92
C ILE A 250 1.15 -7.27 4.58
N GLY A 251 1.19 -6.27 3.72
CA GLY A 251 0.01 -5.67 3.11
C GLY A 251 0.21 -5.54 1.61
N TRP A 252 -0.87 -5.51 0.84
CA TRP A 252 -0.77 -5.10 -0.56
C TRP A 252 -2.01 -4.39 -1.06
N LEU A 253 -1.79 -3.65 -2.14
CA LEU A 253 -2.81 -3.03 -2.96
C LEU A 253 -2.65 -3.53 -4.38
N ARG A 254 -3.76 -3.94 -4.99
CA ARG A 254 -3.87 -4.04 -6.44
C ARG A 254 -4.67 -2.86 -6.95
N LEU A 255 -4.03 -2.00 -7.73
CA LEU A 255 -4.68 -0.92 -8.47
C LEU A 255 -5.20 -1.47 -9.81
N ASP A 256 -6.49 -1.26 -10.06
CA ASP A 256 -7.14 -1.35 -11.36
C ASP A 256 -7.53 0.09 -11.75
N ASP A 257 -6.73 0.69 -12.64
CA ASP A 257 -6.89 2.10 -13.04
C ASP A 257 -7.76 2.29 -14.29
N GLU A 258 -8.68 1.36 -14.56
CA GLU A 258 -9.69 1.48 -15.61
C GLU A 258 -10.56 2.76 -15.49
N PHE A 259 -10.76 3.26 -14.26
CA PHE A 259 -11.74 4.30 -13.97
C PHE A 259 -11.18 5.48 -13.16
N PRO A 260 -10.14 6.19 -13.64
CA PRO A 260 -9.72 7.41 -12.97
C PRO A 260 -10.91 8.36 -12.94
N ASP A 261 -11.10 9.06 -11.82
CA ASP A 261 -12.14 10.07 -11.80
C ASP A 261 -11.86 11.13 -12.88
N LYS A 262 -12.89 11.86 -13.33
CA LYS A 262 -12.75 12.88 -14.39
C LYS A 262 -11.75 13.99 -14.06
N THR A 263 -11.18 14.00 -12.86
CA THR A 263 -10.20 14.97 -12.38
C THR A 263 -8.77 14.42 -12.37
N GLY A 264 -8.57 13.10 -12.58
CA GLY A 264 -7.26 12.44 -12.51
C GLY A 264 -6.62 12.53 -11.13
N ARG A 265 -7.43 12.65 -10.06
CA ARG A 265 -6.95 12.89 -8.68
C ARG A 265 -7.39 11.81 -7.69
N LYS A 266 -8.22 10.86 -8.12
CA LYS A 266 -8.54 9.66 -7.35
C LYS A 266 -7.97 8.47 -8.09
N LEU A 267 -7.29 7.62 -7.33
CA LEU A 267 -6.90 6.28 -7.74
C LEU A 267 -8.14 5.55 -8.30
N GLY A 268 -7.87 4.66 -9.26
CA GLY A 268 -8.81 3.67 -9.74
C GLY A 268 -9.40 2.78 -8.64
N ASP A 269 -10.02 1.69 -9.04
CA ASP A 269 -10.58 0.75 -8.08
C ASP A 269 -9.47 -0.16 -7.57
N CYS A 270 -9.50 -0.49 -6.28
CA CYS A 270 -8.42 -1.23 -5.66
C CYS A 270 -8.92 -2.39 -4.81
N TYR A 271 -8.15 -3.48 -4.83
CA TYR A 271 -8.19 -4.49 -3.78
C TYR A 271 -7.11 -4.18 -2.75
N PHE A 272 -7.47 -4.24 -1.48
CA PHE A 272 -6.57 -4.04 -0.35
C PHE A 272 -6.49 -5.30 0.49
N PHE A 273 -5.29 -5.82 0.67
CA PHE A 273 -4.97 -6.78 1.70
C PHE A 273 -4.32 -6.03 2.86
N GLY A 274 -5.12 -5.81 3.90
CA GLY A 274 -4.75 -5.08 5.10
C GLY A 274 -5.96 -4.90 6.01
N SER A 275 -5.74 -4.40 7.22
CA SER A 275 -6.80 -4.23 8.22
C SER A 275 -7.75 -3.07 7.89
N LYS A 276 -7.35 -2.15 6.98
CA LYS A 276 -8.13 -0.99 6.54
C LYS A 276 -8.27 -0.90 5.01
N LEU A 277 -9.23 -0.10 4.56
CA LEU A 277 -9.48 0.26 3.15
C LEU A 277 -8.53 1.36 2.62
N GLU A 278 -7.36 1.49 3.23
CA GLU A 278 -6.31 2.43 2.86
C GLU A 278 -4.98 1.80 3.29
N LEU A 279 -4.20 1.26 2.35
CA LEU A 279 -2.81 0.85 2.61
C LEU A 279 -1.90 2.06 2.40
N TYR A 280 -2.22 3.17 3.08
CA TYR A 280 -1.52 4.43 2.89
C TYR A 280 -0.90 4.86 4.20
N LYS A 281 0.43 4.84 4.19
CA LYS A 281 1.35 5.39 5.20
C LYS A 281 1.71 4.41 6.30
N ASP A 282 0.75 3.80 6.97
CA ASP A 282 1.00 3.12 8.26
C ASP A 282 1.08 1.60 8.11
N ALA A 283 2.21 1.01 8.49
CA ALA A 283 2.39 -0.43 8.44
C ALA A 283 1.59 -1.21 9.51
N ASP A 284 1.02 -0.55 10.52
CA ASP A 284 0.07 -1.17 11.47
C ASP A 284 -1.17 -1.74 10.76
N ASP A 285 -1.42 -1.31 9.52
CA ASP A 285 -2.52 -1.82 8.71
C ASP A 285 -2.17 -3.10 7.93
N CYS A 286 -0.92 -3.56 7.99
CA CYS A 286 -0.53 -4.85 7.41
C CYS A 286 -1.10 -6.03 8.23
N TYR A 287 -1.37 -7.14 7.56
CA TYR A 287 -1.70 -8.38 8.26
C TYR A 287 -0.44 -9.09 8.76
N ASP A 288 -0.53 -9.70 9.94
CA ASP A 288 0.47 -10.65 10.42
C ASP A 288 0.46 -11.90 9.51
N VAL A 289 1.57 -12.16 8.81
CA VAL A 289 1.82 -13.39 8.06
C VAL A 289 2.82 -14.25 8.83
N THR A 290 2.40 -15.46 9.19
CA THR A 290 3.20 -16.41 9.97
C THR A 290 4.06 -17.27 9.03
N MET A 291 5.34 -17.42 9.35
CA MET A 291 6.25 -18.32 8.64
C MET A 291 5.96 -19.77 9.03
N ASP A 292 5.54 -20.61 8.08
CA ASP A 292 5.22 -22.02 8.35
C ASP A 292 6.44 -22.86 8.74
N PRO A 293 6.27 -23.99 9.46
CA PRO A 293 7.38 -24.83 9.91
C PRO A 293 8.24 -25.46 8.82
#